data_AF-A0A9P0Q7G4-F1
#
_entry.id   AF-A0A9P0Q7G4-F1
#
_cell.length_a   1.000
_cell.length_b   1.000
_cell.length_c   1.000
_cell.angle_alpha   90.00
_cell.angle_beta   90.00
_cell.angle_gamma   90.00
#
_symmetry.space_group_name_H-M   'P 1'
#
loop_
_entity.id
_entity.type
_entity.pdbx_description
1 polymer ?
#
loop_
_entity_poly.entity_id
_entity_poly.type
_entity_poly.pdbx_seq_one_letter_code
_entity_poly.pdbx_strand_id
1 'polypeptide(L)'
;MARGSTLNLQIKKLIILKYLSGIKQATIAKQLNLSRSVICKAIKLFRLRKSLVSPPKTGRPRKTTPRIDRKIKTLALKNPCTTAVDIKAQLKENTGLCVVHRNNQVVQTNFVSLISHFNTLTANWDEDTHLRN
;
A
#
# COMPACT_ATOMS: atom_id res chain seq x y z
N MET A 1 -21.44 -0.70 15.64
CA MET A 1 -20.18 -0.38 16.35
C MET A 1 -19.21 0.29 15.38
N ALA A 2 -18.79 1.51 15.63
CA ALA A 2 -17.74 2.14 14.83
C ALA A 2 -16.37 1.58 15.26
N ARG A 3 -15.69 0.84 14.38
CA ARG A 3 -14.27 0.48 14.56
C ARG A 3 -13.46 0.94 13.35
N GLY A 4 -12.31 1.57 13.61
CA GLY A 4 -11.28 1.78 12.60
C GLY A 4 -10.73 3.20 12.44
N SER A 5 -10.72 4.05 13.47
CA SER A 5 -9.96 5.30 13.38
C SER A 5 -8.47 4.99 13.31
N THR A 6 -7.84 5.41 12.21
CA THR A 6 -6.38 5.31 12.07
C THR A 6 -5.74 6.40 12.91
N LEU A 7 -4.60 6.09 13.54
CA LEU A 7 -3.83 7.09 14.27
C LEU A 7 -3.47 8.27 13.36
N ASN A 8 -3.63 9.49 13.85
CA ASN A 8 -3.26 10.71 13.13
C ASN A 8 -1.80 10.63 12.64
N LEU A 9 -1.55 11.12 11.43
CA LEU A 9 -0.23 11.14 10.80
C LEU A 9 0.82 11.86 11.68
N GLN A 10 0.44 12.95 12.36
CA GLN A 10 1.35 13.70 13.23
C GLN A 10 1.82 12.85 14.41
N ILE A 11 0.90 12.12 15.05
CA ILE A 11 1.21 11.23 16.16
C ILE A 11 2.12 10.09 15.68
N LYS A 12 1.88 9.52 14.48
CA LYS A 12 2.77 8.51 13.90
C LYS A 12 4.18 9.03 13.66
N LYS A 13 4.33 10.24 13.12
CA LYS A 13 5.64 10.88 12.92
C LYS A 13 6.38 11.01 14.25
N LEU A 14 5.70 11.52 15.28
CA LEU A 14 6.28 11.73 16.60
C LEU A 14 6.72 10.41 17.26
N ILE A 15 5.91 9.35 17.15
CA ILE A 15 6.28 8.00 17.62
C ILE A 15 7.57 7.52 16.95
N ILE A 16 7.67 7.66 15.63
CA ILE A 16 8.84 7.20 14.88
C ILE A 16 10.06 8.05 15.18
N LEU A 17 9.92 9.38 15.29
CA LEU A 17 11.02 10.27 15.68
C LEU A 17 11.61 9.85 17.03
N LYS A 18 10.76 9.70 18.07
CA LYS A 18 11.20 9.24 19.40
C LYS A 18 11.83 7.85 19.38
N TYR A 19 11.30 6.95 18.55
CA TYR A 19 11.86 5.61 18.38
C TYR A 19 13.25 5.63 17.72
N LEU A 20 13.44 6.48 16.70
CA LEU A 20 14.73 6.66 16.03
C LEU A 20 15.77 7.31 16.95
N SER A 21 15.35 8.18 17.87
CA SER A 21 16.20 8.71 18.94
C SER A 21 16.58 7.69 20.03
N GLY A 22 16.20 6.41 19.89
CA GLY A 22 16.57 5.35 20.83
C GLY A 22 15.71 5.25 22.09
N ILE A 23 14.61 6.00 22.19
CA ILE A 23 13.74 5.98 23.38
C ILE A 23 12.99 4.65 23.45
N LYS A 24 12.96 4.04 24.65
CA LYS A 24 12.24 2.79 24.90
C LYS A 24 10.74 2.96 24.62
N GLN A 25 10.13 1.96 23.96
CA GLN A 25 8.71 1.98 23.57
C GLN A 25 7.75 2.21 24.74
N ALA A 26 8.06 1.68 25.93
CA ALA A 26 7.25 1.88 27.13
C ALA A 26 7.24 3.34 27.59
N THR A 27 8.37 4.04 27.46
CA THR A 27 8.48 5.48 27.76
C THR A 27 7.69 6.30 26.75
N ILE A 28 7.77 5.96 25.46
CA ILE A 28 7.00 6.62 24.39
C ILE A 28 5.49 6.46 24.65
N ALA A 29 5.05 5.26 25.04
CA ALA A 29 3.65 4.97 25.36
C ALA A 29 3.13 5.87 26.50
N LYS A 30 3.91 6.01 27.58
CA LYS A 30 3.59 6.90 28.71
C LYS A 30 3.57 8.38 28.29
N GLN A 31 4.56 8.84 27.54
CA GLN A 31 4.65 10.23 27.10
C GLN A 31 3.49 10.65 26.19
N LEU A 32 2.95 9.73 25.39
CA LEU A 32 1.89 10.01 24.44
C LEU A 32 0.50 9.58 24.92
N ASN A 33 0.38 9.05 26.14
CA ASN A 33 -0.85 8.44 26.66
C ASN A 33 -1.48 7.44 25.66
N LEU A 34 -0.64 6.63 25.01
CA LEU A 34 -1.06 5.58 24.08
C LEU A 34 -0.73 4.22 24.65
N SER A 35 -1.54 3.21 24.29
CA SER A 35 -1.23 1.84 24.68
C SER A 35 0.07 1.35 24.01
N ARG A 36 0.84 0.54 24.73
CA ARG A 36 2.09 -0.06 24.20
C ARG A 36 1.85 -0.84 22.90
N SER A 37 0.69 -1.49 22.76
CA SER A 37 0.29 -2.22 21.55
C SER A 37 0.18 -1.31 20.32
N VAL A 38 -0.30 -0.08 20.48
CA VAL A 38 -0.37 0.91 19.38
C VAL A 38 1.04 1.31 18.94
N ILE A 39 1.94 1.59 19.88
CA ILE A 39 3.34 1.94 19.61
C ILE A 39 4.04 0.79 18.86
N CYS A 40 3.93 -0.44 19.39
CA CYS A 40 4.51 -1.64 18.77
C CYS A 40 3.99 -1.83 17.33
N LYS A 41 2.68 -1.70 17.12
CA LYS A 41 2.07 -1.81 15.80
C LYS A 41 2.55 -0.71 14.85
N ALA A 42 2.65 0.54 15.31
CA ALA A 42 3.13 1.65 14.50
C ALA A 42 4.58 1.42 14.04
N ILE A 43 5.47 1.02 14.96
CA ILE A 43 6.87 0.70 14.64
C ILE A 43 6.95 -0.50 13.68
N LYS A 44 6.18 -1.57 13.91
CA LYS A 44 6.15 -2.74 13.03
C LYS A 44 5.71 -2.36 11.61
N LEU A 45 4.66 -1.56 11.48
CA LEU A 45 4.17 -1.10 10.18
C LEU A 45 5.15 -0.17 9.48
N PHE A 46 5.82 0.73 10.21
CA PHE A 46 6.88 1.57 9.66
C PHE A 46 8.06 0.74 9.18
N ARG A 47 8.51 -0.25 9.95
CA ARG A 47 9.59 -1.16 9.52
C ARG A 47 9.24 -1.95 8.26
N LEU A 48 7.99 -2.42 8.17
CA LEU A 48 7.50 -3.21 7.04
C LEU A 48 7.28 -2.38 5.77
N ARG A 49 6.60 -1.24 5.88
CA ARG A 49 6.13 -0.45 4.73
C ARG A 49 7.04 0.73 4.38
N LYS A 50 7.91 1.14 5.32
CA LYS A 50 8.72 2.37 5.24
C LYS A 50 7.92 3.65 4.98
N SER A 51 6.61 3.62 5.29
CA SER A 51 5.69 4.74 5.14
C SER A 51 4.80 4.87 6.36
N LEU A 52 4.48 6.11 6.73
CA LEU A 52 3.56 6.47 7.82
C LEU A 52 2.11 6.58 7.33
N VAL A 53 1.94 6.75 6.02
CA VAL A 53 0.64 6.85 5.37
C VAL A 53 0.09 5.44 5.17
N SER A 54 -1.17 5.24 5.55
CA SER A 54 -1.86 3.99 5.26
C SER A 54 -2.08 3.90 3.75
N PRO A 55 -1.71 2.80 3.08
CA PRO A 55 -2.02 2.65 1.66
C PRO A 55 -3.53 2.68 1.46
N PRO A 56 -3.99 3.14 0.28
CA PRO A 56 -5.40 3.07 -0.06
C PRO A 56 -5.87 1.62 0.08
N LYS A 57 -7.08 1.44 0.63
CA LYS A 57 -7.69 0.11 0.69
C LYS A 57 -8.03 -0.30 -0.73
N THR A 58 -7.33 -1.30 -1.26
CA THR A 58 -7.69 -1.91 -2.53
C THR A 58 -8.65 -3.08 -2.29
N GLY A 59 -9.65 -3.20 -3.17
CA GLY A 59 -10.54 -4.35 -3.19
C GLY A 59 -9.85 -5.58 -3.78
N ARG A 60 -10.62 -6.66 -3.97
CA ARG A 60 -10.13 -7.86 -4.65
C ARG A 60 -9.68 -7.50 -6.08
N PRO A 61 -8.46 -7.89 -6.51
CA PRO A 61 -8.03 -7.63 -7.87
C PRO A 61 -8.96 -8.28 -8.89
N ARG A 62 -9.27 -7.56 -9.97
CA ARG A 62 -10.11 -8.06 -11.07
C ARG A 62 -9.39 -9.19 -11.81
N LYS A 63 -10.12 -10.26 -12.12
CA LYS A 63 -9.60 -11.39 -12.92
C LYS A 63 -9.78 -11.17 -14.43
N THR A 64 -10.79 -10.39 -14.82
CA THR A 64 -11.09 -10.05 -16.20
C THR A 64 -10.70 -8.62 -16.52
N THR A 65 -10.29 -8.38 -17.77
CA THR A 65 -10.06 -7.03 -18.30
C THR A 65 -11.37 -6.47 -18.88
N PRO A 66 -11.54 -5.14 -18.98
CA PRO A 66 -12.74 -4.54 -19.56
C PRO A 66 -13.05 -5.02 -20.99
N ARG A 67 -12.01 -5.35 -21.77
CA ARG A 67 -12.16 -5.93 -23.12
C ARG A 67 -12.76 -7.33 -23.09
N ILE A 68 -12.31 -8.16 -22.15
CA ILE A 68 -12.85 -9.51 -21.95
C ILE A 68 -14.30 -9.42 -21.47
N ASP A 69 -14.61 -8.53 -20.53
CA ASP A 69 -15.97 -8.32 -20.03
C ASP A 69 -16.94 -7.90 -21.16
N ARG A 70 -16.51 -6.99 -22.05
CA ARG A 70 -17.30 -6.60 -23.23
C ARG A 70 -17.57 -7.79 -24.14
N LYS A 71 -16.58 -8.65 -24.38
CA LYS A 71 -16.76 -9.84 -25.22
C LYS A 71 -17.67 -10.89 -24.56
N ILE A 72 -17.52 -11.14 -23.26
CA ILE A 72 -18.45 -11.99 -22.49
C ILE A 72 -19.87 -11.47 -22.68
N LYS A 73 -20.08 -10.16 -22.49
CA LYS A 73 -21.40 -9.53 -22.68
C LYS A 73 -21.93 -9.72 -24.10
N THR A 74 -21.12 -9.48 -25.14
CA THR A 74 -21.54 -9.67 -26.53
C THR A 74 -21.92 -11.12 -26.83
N LEU A 75 -21.14 -12.11 -26.36
CA LEU A 75 -21.44 -13.53 -26.58
C LEU A 75 -22.72 -13.95 -25.86
N ALA A 76 -22.89 -13.53 -24.61
CA ALA A 76 -24.10 -13.82 -23.83
C ALA A 76 -25.35 -13.17 -24.45
N LEU A 77 -25.25 -11.96 -25.01
CA LEU A 77 -26.35 -11.29 -25.68
C LEU A 77 -26.67 -11.90 -27.04
N LYS A 78 -25.67 -12.41 -27.76
CA LYS A 78 -25.87 -13.04 -29.07
C LYS A 78 -26.76 -14.27 -28.97
N ASN A 79 -26.49 -15.12 -27.98
CA ASN A 79 -27.26 -16.34 -27.72
C ASN A 79 -27.51 -16.49 -26.21
N PRO A 80 -28.70 -16.12 -25.70
CA PRO A 80 -29.01 -16.11 -24.27
C PRO A 80 -28.86 -17.47 -23.56
N CYS A 81 -28.98 -18.58 -24.30
CA CYS A 81 -28.84 -19.95 -23.77
C CYS A 81 -27.39 -20.46 -23.73
N THR A 82 -26.39 -19.65 -24.13
CA THR A 82 -24.99 -20.08 -24.10
C THR A 82 -24.49 -20.20 -22.67
N THR A 83 -23.83 -21.33 -22.36
CA THR A 83 -23.31 -21.56 -21.01
C THR A 83 -22.00 -20.80 -20.80
N ALA A 84 -21.63 -20.59 -19.53
CA ALA A 84 -20.35 -19.96 -19.19
C ALA A 84 -19.13 -20.77 -19.70
N VAL A 85 -19.27 -22.10 -19.83
CA VAL A 85 -18.22 -22.99 -20.37
C VAL A 85 -18.05 -22.72 -21.87
N ASP A 86 -19.16 -22.63 -22.60
CA ASP A 86 -19.14 -22.35 -24.04
C ASP A 86 -18.59 -20.95 -24.33
N ILE A 87 -19.01 -19.95 -23.54
CA ILE A 87 -18.49 -18.57 -23.65
C ILE A 87 -16.97 -18.56 -23.40
N LYS A 88 -16.48 -19.34 -22.42
CA LYS A 88 -15.05 -19.46 -22.16
C LYS A 88 -14.30 -20.13 -23.30
N ALA A 89 -14.86 -21.18 -23.91
CA ALA A 89 -14.28 -21.85 -25.09
C ALA A 89 -14.20 -20.88 -26.27
N GLN A 90 -15.30 -20.21 -26.61
CA GLN A 90 -15.37 -19.22 -27.69
C GLN A 90 -14.42 -18.03 -27.47
N LEU A 91 -14.23 -17.58 -26.23
CA LEU A 91 -13.25 -16.52 -25.93
C LEU A 91 -11.82 -16.98 -26.20
N LYS A 92 -11.49 -18.22 -25.83
CA LYS A 92 -10.16 -18.79 -26.05
C LYS A 92 -9.86 -18.90 -27.54
N GLU A 93 -10.82 -19.37 -28.33
CA GLU A 93 -10.71 -19.51 -29.79
C GLU A 93 -10.58 -18.16 -30.50
N ASN A 94 -11.46 -17.20 -30.19
CA ASN A 94 -11.53 -15.94 -30.94
C ASN A 94 -10.44 -14.92 -30.62
N THR A 95 -9.77 -15.04 -29.47
CA THR A 95 -8.86 -13.99 -29.00
C THR A 95 -7.50 -14.49 -28.52
N GLY A 96 -7.30 -15.81 -28.37
CA GLY A 96 -6.12 -16.37 -27.71
C GLY A 96 -5.99 -15.95 -26.23
N LEU A 97 -6.96 -15.20 -25.69
CA LEU A 97 -6.95 -14.69 -24.32
C LEU A 97 -7.62 -15.72 -23.40
N CYS A 98 -6.83 -16.30 -22.52
CA CYS A 98 -7.32 -17.14 -21.43
C CYS A 98 -7.50 -16.32 -20.15
N VAL A 99 -8.66 -16.45 -19.49
CA VAL A 99 -8.84 -15.95 -18.11
C VAL A 99 -8.10 -16.92 -17.19
N VAL A 100 -6.79 -16.69 -17.03
CA VAL A 100 -5.94 -17.52 -16.17
C VAL A 100 -6.10 -17.11 -14.70
N HIS A 101 -6.01 -18.07 -13.79
CA HIS A 101 -5.84 -17.82 -12.37
C HIS A 101 -4.41 -17.32 -12.09
N ARG A 102 -4.04 -16.13 -12.60
CA ARG A 102 -2.72 -15.56 -12.28
C ARG A 102 -2.71 -15.02 -10.85
N ASN A 103 -1.92 -15.64 -9.99
CA ASN A 103 -1.43 -15.08 -8.74
C ASN A 103 -0.19 -14.25 -9.11
N ASN A 104 -0.33 -12.93 -9.22
CA ASN A 104 0.83 -12.09 -9.53
C ASN A 104 1.60 -11.82 -8.24
N GLN A 105 2.88 -12.21 -8.25
CA GLN A 105 3.81 -12.08 -7.14
C GLN A 105 4.16 -10.61 -6.86
N VAL A 106 4.53 -10.36 -5.61
CA VAL A 106 4.91 -9.08 -5.02
C VAL A 106 6.17 -8.56 -5.68
N VAL A 107 6.14 -7.33 -6.21
CA VAL A 107 7.34 -6.64 -6.70
C VAL A 107 8.13 -6.12 -5.50
N GLN A 108 9.31 -6.69 -5.23
CA GLN A 108 10.25 -6.15 -4.26
C GLN A 108 10.94 -4.94 -4.88
N THR A 109 10.65 -3.73 -4.39
CA THR A 109 11.43 -2.55 -4.70
C THR A 109 12.67 -2.51 -3.80
N ASN A 110 13.85 -2.56 -4.41
CA ASN A 110 15.16 -2.61 -3.78
C ASN A 110 15.39 -1.49 -2.76
N PHE A 111 15.82 -1.90 -1.57
CA PHE A 111 16.09 -1.08 -0.37
C PHE A 111 17.21 -0.02 -0.56
N VAL A 112 18.08 -0.19 -1.56
CA VAL A 112 19.28 0.65 -1.73
C VAL A 112 18.96 2.02 -2.35
N SER A 113 17.92 2.13 -3.18
CA SER A 113 17.61 3.38 -3.91
C SER A 113 16.98 4.47 -3.04
N LEU A 114 16.41 4.13 -1.87
CA LEU A 114 15.61 5.08 -1.07
C LEU A 114 16.43 5.80 0.00
N ILE A 115 17.59 5.25 0.41
CA ILE A 115 18.45 5.85 1.44
C ILE A 115 19.24 7.04 0.87
N SER A 116 19.57 7.03 -0.43
CA SER A 116 20.28 8.15 -1.07
C SER A 116 19.42 9.44 -1.16
N HIS A 117 18.10 9.33 -1.28
CA HIS A 117 17.19 10.47 -1.37
C HIS A 117 16.81 11.09 -0.02
N PHE A 118 16.95 10.37 1.09
CA PHE A 118 16.59 10.90 2.40
C PHE A 118 17.73 11.71 3.04
N ASN A 119 18.98 11.39 2.72
CA ASN A 119 20.15 12.10 3.23
C ASN A 119 20.41 13.47 2.56
N THR A 120 19.78 13.76 1.41
CA THR A 120 19.94 15.06 0.72
C THR A 120 18.98 16.14 1.20
N LEU A 121 17.90 15.77 1.91
CA LEU A 121 16.90 16.72 2.41
C LEU A 121 17.18 17.22 3.84
N THR A 122 18.06 16.54 4.59
CA THR A 122 18.49 16.98 5.92
C THR A 122 19.79 17.78 5.90
N ALA A 123 20.47 17.89 4.76
CA ALA A 123 21.75 18.60 4.64
C ALA A 123 21.62 20.10 4.27
N ASN A 124 20.42 20.57 3.91
CA ASN A 124 20.17 21.97 3.51
C ASN A 124 19.37 22.79 4.54
N TRP A 125 19.38 22.39 5.82
CA TRP A 125 18.68 23.12 6.89
C TRP A 125 19.60 23.78 7.94
N ASP A 126 20.93 23.75 7.73
CA ASP A 126 21.94 24.28 8.69
C ASP A 126 22.86 25.39 8.12
N GLU A 127 22.53 26.04 7.00
CA GLU A 127 23.29 27.21 6.49
C GLU A 127 22.44 28.47 6.28
N ASP A 128 21.68 28.92 7.28
CA ASP A 128 21.03 30.25 7.24
C ASP A 128 21.07 31.00 8.58
N THR A 129 22.13 30.80 9.37
CA THR A 129 22.39 31.63 10.57
C THR A 129 23.83 32.12 10.66
N HIS A 130 24.44 32.58 9.57
CA HIS A 130 25.56 33.52 9.65
C HIS A 130 25.57 34.41 8.40
N LEU A 131 25.09 35.65 8.57
CA LEU A 131 25.43 36.88 7.84
C LEU A 131 24.21 37.79 7.71
N ARG A 132 23.95 38.58 8.75
CA ARG A 132 23.51 39.97 8.62
C ARG A 132 23.95 40.71 9.89
N ASN A 133 24.94 41.58 9.69
CA ASN A 133 25.18 42.75 10.54
C ASN A 133 23.92 43.61 10.60
#